data_AF-A0A561X062-F1
#
_entry.id   AF-A0A561X062-F1
#
_cell.length_a   1.000
_cell.length_b   1.000
_cell.length_c   1.000
_cell.angle_alpha   90.00
_cell.angle_beta   90.00
_cell.angle_gamma   90.00
#
_symmetry.space_group_name_H-M   'P 1'
#
loop_
_entity.id
_entity.type
_entity.pdbx_description
1 polymer ?
#
loop_
_entity_poly.entity_id
_entity_poly.type
_entity_poly.pdbx_seq_one_letter_code
_entity_poly.pdbx_strand_id
1 'polypeptide(L)'
;MSNKDKHRGLRETSFIKFRHDDYIIIIARHSRFAWIQHTDSKYMYFMYITRLQKRFLGDNTSEVAEFNILCFFGMYNSFRHLIQNVQPILSEYILDSKKIVEIVMLCEELYDNDEDHVDGEGIR
;
A
#
# COMPACT_ATOMS: atom_id res chain seq x y z
N MET A 1 -19.56 -31.72 -21.37
CA MET A 1 -20.00 -30.55 -20.57
C MET A 1 -20.41 -31.07 -19.20
N SER A 2 -19.61 -30.78 -18.18
CA SER A 2 -19.97 -31.00 -16.77
C SER A 2 -19.56 -29.78 -15.97
N ASN A 3 -20.38 -29.52 -14.96
CA ASN A 3 -20.61 -28.24 -14.31
C ASN A 3 -19.47 -27.94 -13.30
N LYS A 4 -18.90 -26.74 -13.37
CA LYS A 4 -18.16 -26.07 -12.27
C LYS A 4 -16.79 -26.63 -11.90
N ASP A 5 -15.86 -26.66 -12.85
CA ASP A 5 -14.43 -26.50 -12.53
C ASP A 5 -14.21 -25.03 -12.13
N LYS A 6 -14.50 -24.73 -10.86
CA LYS A 6 -13.57 -24.67 -9.73
C LYS A 6 -12.88 -23.31 -9.68
N HIS A 7 -13.48 -22.47 -8.87
CA HIS A 7 -12.96 -21.26 -8.25
C HIS A 7 -12.44 -20.18 -9.20
N ARG A 8 -13.27 -19.13 -9.34
CA ARG A 8 -12.85 -17.73 -9.46
C ARG A 8 -11.45 -17.57 -8.86
N GLY A 9 -10.45 -17.29 -9.70
CA GLY A 9 -9.15 -16.82 -9.23
C GLY A 9 -9.42 -15.63 -8.30
N LEU A 10 -9.15 -15.80 -7.00
CA LEU A 10 -9.13 -14.67 -6.08
C LEU A 10 -8.12 -13.71 -6.67
N ARG A 11 -8.57 -12.52 -7.11
CA ARG A 11 -7.65 -11.45 -7.46
C ARG A 11 -6.80 -11.22 -6.23
N GLU A 12 -5.52 -11.53 -6.35
CA GLU A 12 -4.53 -11.22 -5.34
C GLU A 12 -4.65 -9.75 -4.97
N THR A 13 -4.77 -9.44 -3.68
CA THR A 13 -4.84 -8.06 -3.22
C THR A 13 -3.52 -7.38 -3.55
N SER A 14 -3.56 -6.41 -4.46
CA SER A 14 -2.39 -5.64 -4.90
C SER A 14 -2.30 -4.28 -4.20
N PHE A 15 -3.36 -3.85 -3.53
CA PHE A 15 -3.35 -2.65 -2.70
C PHE A 15 -4.46 -2.68 -1.66
N ILE A 16 -4.25 -1.93 -0.60
CA ILE A 16 -5.23 -1.57 0.41
C ILE A 16 -5.40 -0.05 0.43
N LYS A 17 -6.62 0.40 0.67
CA LYS A 17 -6.97 1.82 0.70
C LYS A 17 -7.79 2.12 1.94
N PHE A 18 -7.38 3.14 2.68
CA PHE A 18 -8.05 3.62 3.87
C PHE A 18 -8.37 5.09 3.73
N ARG A 19 -9.49 5.48 4.34
CA ARG A 19 -9.83 6.87 4.55
C ARG A 19 -9.93 7.11 6.05
N HIS A 20 -9.21 8.10 6.54
CA HIS A 20 -9.30 8.58 7.92
C HIS A 20 -9.39 10.10 7.87
N ASP A 21 -10.53 10.64 8.29
CA ASP A 21 -10.88 12.07 8.16
C ASP A 21 -10.67 12.57 6.71
N ASP A 22 -9.79 13.55 6.54
CA ASP A 22 -9.41 14.14 5.26
C ASP A 22 -8.29 13.34 4.56
N TYR A 23 -7.68 12.36 5.21
CA TYR A 23 -6.57 11.60 4.65
C TYR A 23 -7.06 10.35 3.90
N ILE A 24 -6.44 10.12 2.75
CA ILE A 24 -6.51 8.87 2.00
C ILE A 24 -5.13 8.23 2.05
N ILE A 25 -5.10 6.99 2.49
CA ILE A 25 -3.88 6.21 2.67
C ILE A 25 -3.98 5.02 1.74
N ILE A 26 -2.97 4.84 0.89
CA ILE A 26 -2.89 3.73 -0.06
C ILE A 26 -1.58 3.02 0.19
N ILE A 27 -1.64 1.73 0.45
CA ILE A 27 -0.46 0.86 0.51
C ILE A 27 -0.62 -0.17 -0.59
N ALA A 28 0.35 -0.25 -1.50
CA ALA A 28 0.28 -1.08 -2.68
C ALA A 28 1.52 -1.97 -2.79
N ARG A 29 1.31 -3.16 -3.35
CA ARG A 29 2.33 -4.12 -3.75
C ARG A 29 2.40 -4.16 -5.27
N HIS A 30 3.61 -4.20 -5.80
CA HIS A 30 3.88 -4.31 -7.22
C HIS A 30 5.02 -5.30 -7.44
N SER A 31 5.01 -6.06 -8.53
CA SER A 31 6.16 -6.91 -8.88
C SER A 31 7.44 -6.08 -9.00
N ARG A 32 8.55 -6.59 -8.49
CA ARG A 32 9.83 -5.87 -8.58
C ARG A 32 10.16 -5.58 -10.04
N PHE A 33 10.60 -4.35 -10.30
CA PHE A 33 11.06 -3.99 -11.64
C PHE A 33 12.33 -4.77 -12.00
N ALA A 34 12.41 -5.26 -13.24
CA ALA A 34 13.54 -6.10 -13.70
C ALA A 34 14.92 -5.44 -13.57
N TRP A 35 14.99 -4.10 -13.57
CA TRP A 35 16.24 -3.33 -13.45
C TRP A 35 16.70 -3.11 -12.00
N ILE A 36 15.90 -3.50 -11.00
CA ILE A 36 16.26 -3.41 -9.59
C ILE A 36 16.96 -4.69 -9.16
N GLN A 37 18.25 -4.56 -8.81
CA GLN A 37 19.13 -5.68 -8.45
C GLN A 37 19.60 -5.65 -6.99
N HIS A 38 19.24 -4.61 -6.22
CA HIS A 38 19.73 -4.41 -4.85
C HIS A 38 18.85 -5.06 -3.77
N THR A 39 17.86 -5.85 -4.17
CA THR A 39 16.98 -6.62 -3.28
C THR A 39 16.64 -7.94 -3.95
N ASP A 40 16.49 -9.00 -3.16
CA ASP A 40 16.08 -10.31 -3.64
C ASP A 40 14.55 -10.50 -3.58
N SER A 41 13.81 -9.61 -2.91
CA SER A 41 12.35 -9.66 -2.79
C SER A 41 11.65 -9.58 -4.16
N LYS A 42 10.61 -10.39 -4.34
CA LYS A 42 9.83 -10.49 -5.58
C LYS A 42 8.98 -9.24 -5.83
N TYR A 43 8.66 -8.49 -4.78
CA TYR A 43 7.81 -7.33 -4.85
C TYR A 43 8.49 -6.06 -4.37
N MET A 44 7.83 -4.96 -4.66
CA MET A 44 8.07 -3.65 -4.09
C MET A 44 6.77 -3.12 -3.52
N TYR A 45 6.91 -2.33 -2.47
CA TYR A 45 5.79 -1.80 -1.75
C TYR A 45 5.81 -0.28 -1.79
N PHE A 46 4.64 0.31 -1.91
CA PHE A 46 4.46 1.74 -2.04
C PHE A 46 3.45 2.21 -1.01
N MET A 47 3.73 3.33 -0.36
CA MET A 47 2.81 3.99 0.54
C MET A 47 2.58 5.41 0.08
N TYR A 48 1.31 5.78 -0.09
CA TYR A 48 0.89 7.13 -0.44
C TYR A 48 -0.08 7.62 0.63
N ILE A 49 0.12 8.85 1.10
CA ILE A 49 -0.85 9.55 1.94
C ILE A 49 -1.20 10.84 1.22
N THR A 50 -2.46 11.02 0.89
CA THR A 50 -2.98 12.28 0.35
C THR A 50 -3.99 12.88 1.31
N ARG A 51 -4.09 14.21 1.34
CA ARG A 51 -5.13 14.93 2.07
C ARG A 51 -6.11 15.56 1.09
N LEU A 52 -7.40 15.33 1.30
CA LEU A 52 -8.47 16.04 0.62
C LEU A 52 -8.54 17.46 1.16
N GLN A 53 -8.30 18.44 0.29
CA GLN A 53 -8.37 19.84 0.63
C GLN A 53 -9.32 20.57 -0.32
N LYS A 54 -10.31 21.24 0.26
CA LYS A 54 -11.19 22.15 -0.47
C LYS A 54 -10.49 23.49 -0.68
N ARG A 55 -10.46 23.97 -1.92
CA ARG A 55 -9.92 25.28 -2.29
C ARG A 55 -10.87 26.00 -3.24
N PHE A 56 -10.96 27.32 -3.11
CA PHE A 56 -11.69 28.15 -4.05
C PHE A 56 -10.99 28.15 -5.40
N LEU A 57 -11.77 28.12 -6.49
CA LEU A 57 -11.24 28.11 -7.86
C LEU A 57 -10.83 29.50 -8.36
N GLY A 58 -11.27 30.57 -7.68
CA GLY A 58 -10.85 31.94 -7.97
C GLY A 58 -11.29 32.92 -6.88
N ASP A 59 -10.71 34.11 -6.89
CA ASP A 59 -10.91 35.13 -5.85
C ASP A 59 -12.35 35.70 -5.81
N ASN A 60 -13.12 35.52 -6.89
CA ASN A 60 -14.47 36.07 -7.07
C ASN A 60 -15.54 35.00 -7.36
N THR A 61 -15.24 33.71 -7.21
CA THR A 61 -16.23 32.63 -7.41
C THR A 61 -16.51 31.90 -6.10
N SER A 62 -17.77 31.54 -5.85
CA SER A 62 -18.15 30.64 -4.76
C SER A 62 -17.89 29.17 -5.09
N GLU A 63 -17.18 28.90 -6.19
CA GLU A 63 -16.90 27.56 -6.65
C GLU A 63 -15.70 26.98 -5.88
N VAL A 64 -15.97 25.87 -5.20
CA VAL A 64 -14.98 25.15 -4.39
C VAL A 64 -14.69 23.83 -5.06
N ALA A 65 -13.42 23.58 -5.37
CA ALA A 65 -12.94 22.28 -5.84
C ALA A 65 -12.21 21.54 -4.72
N GLU A 66 -12.27 20.21 -4.77
CA GLU A 66 -11.58 19.32 -3.85
C GLU A 66 -10.32 18.77 -4.54
N PHE A 67 -9.18 18.93 -3.88
CA PHE A 67 -7.88 18.51 -4.38
C PHE A 67 -7.29 17.43 -3.47
N ASN A 68 -6.65 16.41 -4.06
CA ASN A 68 -5.83 15.47 -3.31
C ASN A 68 -4.39 15.99 -3.26
N ILE A 69 -3.99 16.53 -2.12
CA ILE A 69 -2.63 17.00 -1.89
C ILE A 69 -1.79 15.82 -1.41
N LEU A 70 -0.70 15.49 -2.12
CA LEU A 70 0.23 14.47 -1.67
C LEU A 70 0.97 14.93 -0.42
N CYS A 71 0.81 14.20 0.68
CA CYS A 71 1.44 14.47 1.96
C CYS A 71 2.66 13.58 2.22
N PHE A 72 2.63 12.34 1.71
CA PHE A 72 3.71 11.38 1.87
C PHE A 72 3.78 10.42 0.69
N PHE A 73 5.01 10.05 0.33
CA PHE A 73 5.33 8.96 -0.58
C PHE A 73 6.52 8.17 -0.03
N GLY A 74 6.37 6.85 0.02
CA GLY A 74 7.44 5.92 0.40
C GLY A 74 7.49 4.73 -0.55
N MET A 75 8.70 4.27 -0.83
CA MET A 75 8.98 3.06 -1.61
C MET A 75 9.84 2.12 -0.76
N TYR A 76 9.42 0.86 -0.69
CA TYR A 76 10.07 -0.17 0.13
C TYR A 76 10.37 -1.39 -0.74
N ASN A 77 11.56 -1.95 -0.52
CA ASN A 77 12.14 -3.03 -1.31
C ASN A 77 11.86 -4.44 -0.76
N SER A 78 11.05 -4.54 0.30
CA SER A 78 10.53 -5.79 0.87
C SER A 78 9.33 -5.49 1.77
N PHE A 79 8.50 -6.51 2.04
CA PHE A 79 7.38 -6.37 2.98
C PHE A 79 7.85 -6.02 4.39
N ARG A 80 8.95 -6.64 4.84
CA ARG A 80 9.56 -6.33 6.15
C ARG A 80 9.94 -4.86 6.27
N HIS A 81 10.55 -4.29 5.24
CA HIS A 81 10.92 -2.89 5.23
C HIS A 81 9.68 -1.97 5.27
N LEU A 82 8.60 -2.34 4.58
CA LEU A 82 7.32 -1.63 4.70
C LEU A 82 6.80 -1.66 6.15
N ILE A 83 6.60 -2.83 6.75
CA ILE A 83 5.97 -2.97 8.07
C ILE A 83 6.75 -2.25 9.18
N GLN A 84 8.09 -2.24 9.11
CA GLN A 84 8.93 -1.50 10.04
C GLN A 84 8.68 0.01 10.03
N ASN A 85 8.18 0.55 8.91
CA ASN A 85 7.97 1.99 8.72
C ASN A 85 6.49 2.41 8.74
N VAL A 86 5.54 1.52 8.46
CA VAL A 86 4.11 1.89 8.37
C VAL A 86 3.61 2.53 9.66
N GLN A 87 3.84 1.91 10.81
CA GLN A 87 3.37 2.45 12.09
C GLN A 87 3.91 3.86 12.41
N PRO A 88 5.24 4.12 12.40
CA PRO A 88 5.77 5.46 12.70
C PRO A 88 5.32 6.52 11.68
N ILE A 89 5.11 6.15 10.42
CA ILE A 89 4.58 7.09 9.42
C ILE A 89 3.12 7.42 9.73
N LEU A 90 2.30 6.40 9.99
CA LEU A 90 0.87 6.60 10.26
C LEU A 90 0.63 7.45 11.51
N SER A 91 1.49 7.39 12.53
CA SER A 91 1.34 8.20 13.74
C SER A 91 1.48 9.70 13.53
N GLU A 92 2.05 10.14 12.41
CA GLU A 92 2.10 11.57 12.04
C GLU A 92 0.77 12.10 11.48
N TYR A 93 -0.12 11.20 11.03
CA TYR A 93 -1.37 11.55 10.35
C TYR A 93 -2.62 11.06 11.08
N ILE A 94 -2.50 10.02 11.91
CA ILE A 94 -3.59 9.39 12.65
C ILE A 94 -3.26 9.43 14.14
N LEU A 95 -4.14 10.03 14.93
CA LEU A 95 -3.99 10.06 16.40
C LEU A 95 -4.62 8.83 17.09
N ASP A 96 -5.55 8.16 16.41
CA ASP A 96 -6.19 6.93 16.93
C ASP A 96 -5.28 5.71 16.74
N SER A 97 -4.64 5.27 17.82
CA SER A 97 -3.74 4.11 17.80
C SER A 97 -4.43 2.81 17.40
N LYS A 98 -5.74 2.65 17.64
CA LYS A 98 -6.48 1.46 17.21
C LYS A 98 -6.59 1.42 15.69
N LYS A 99 -6.83 2.58 15.06
CA LYS A 99 -6.86 2.71 13.60
C LYS A 99 -5.51 2.41 12.97
N ILE A 100 -4.42 2.84 13.60
CA ILE A 100 -3.06 2.49 13.14
C ILE A 100 -2.86 0.97 13.14
N VAL A 101 -3.22 0.31 14.25
CA VAL A 101 -3.09 -1.16 14.36
C VAL A 101 -3.96 -1.87 13.33
N GLU A 102 -5.20 -1.44 13.12
CA GLU A 102 -6.08 -2.00 12.08
C GLU A 102 -5.43 -1.92 10.68
N ILE A 103 -4.85 -0.77 10.33
CA ILE A 103 -4.18 -0.58 9.02
C ILE A 103 -2.94 -1.47 8.91
N VAL A 104 -2.13 -1.56 9.97
CA VAL A 104 -0.94 -2.43 9.98
C VAL A 104 -1.34 -3.89 9.81
N MET A 105 -2.39 -4.36 10.50
CA MET A 105 -2.89 -5.73 10.35
C MET A 105 -3.39 -6.02 8.93
N LEU A 106 -3.98 -5.04 8.26
CA LEU A 106 -4.43 -5.19 6.87
C LEU A 106 -3.28 -5.17 5.86
N CYS A 107 -2.11 -4.66 6.23
CA CYS A 107 -0.92 -4.78 5.38
C CYS A 107 -0.52 -6.24 5.19
N GLU A 108 -0.83 -7.15 6.12
CA GLU A 108 -0.59 -8.58 5.98
C GLU A 108 -1.31 -9.19 4.77
N GLU A 109 -2.41 -8.58 4.28
CA GLU A 109 -3.06 -9.02 3.02
C GLU A 109 -2.19 -8.77 1.77
N LEU A 110 -1.14 -7.95 1.89
CA LEU A 110 -0.16 -7.70 0.84
C LEU A 110 1.09 -8.58 0.99
N TYR A 111 1.18 -9.38 2.05
CA TYR A 111 2.27 -10.32 2.20
C TYR A 111 2.07 -11.51 1.27
N ASP A 112 3.12 -11.89 0.54
CA ASP A 112 3.13 -13.12 -0.25
C ASP A 112 4.03 -14.14 0.45
N ASN A 113 3.45 -15.27 0.83
CA ASN A 113 4.16 -16.35 1.52
C ASN A 113 5.32 -16.91 0.69
N ASP A 114 5.27 -16.74 -0.63
CA ASP A 114 6.33 -17.17 -1.54
C ASP A 114 7.52 -16.19 -1.61
N GLU A 115 7.49 -15.03 -0.93
CA GLU A 115 8.65 -14.12 -0.83
C GLU A 115 9.80 -14.71 0.01
N ASP A 116 9.49 -15.51 1.02
CA ASP A 116 10.49 -16.08 1.94
C ASP A 116 10.98 -17.47 1.50
N HIS A 117 10.38 -18.07 0.46
CA HIS A 117 10.86 -19.31 -0.14
C HIS A 117 12.02 -19.00 -1.10
N VAL A 118 13.20 -18.81 -0.52
CA VAL A 118 14.47 -18.88 -1.24
C VAL A 118 14.68 -20.35 -1.58
N ASP A 119 14.59 -20.69 -2.87
CA ASP A 119 14.97 -22.02 -3.36
C ASP A 119 16.40 -22.34 -2.92
N GLY A 120 16.51 -23.17 -1.89
CA GLY A 120 17.77 -23.73 -1.40
C GLY A 120 18.31 -24.84 -2.29
N GLU A 121 18.20 -24.72 -3.61
CA GLU A 121 18.79 -25.69 -4.54
C GLU A 121 19.66 -24.98 -5.59
N GLY A 122 20.91 -24.79 -5.20
CA GLY A 122 21.99 -24.33 -6.07
C GLY A 122 23.37 -24.67 -5.51
N ILE A 123 23.51 -25.81 -4.82
CA ILE A 123 24.82 -26.42 -4.56
C ILE A 123 24.79 -27.84 -5.15
N ARG A 124 25.17 -27.94 -6.43
CA ARG A 124 26.11 -28.92 -6.96
C ARG A 124 26.37 -28.69 -8.45
#